data_AF-A0A0F8WKM6-F1
#
_entry.id   AF-A0A0F8WKM6-F1
#
_cell.length_a   1.000
_cell.length_b   1.000
_cell.length_c   1.000
_cell.angle_alpha   90.00
_cell.angle_beta   90.00
_cell.angle_gamma   90.00
#
_symmetry.space_group_name_H-M   'P 1'
#
loop_
_entity.id
_entity.type
_entity.pdbx_description
1 polymer ?
#
loop_
_entity_poly.entity_id
_entity_poly.type
_entity_poly.pdbx_seq_one_letter_code
_entity_poly.pdbx_strand_id
1 'polypeptide(L)' 'RYFNPLVNDLALLSATPVEVRRRHKHWPEKFPGTTCTLRSLVKHWGVLCREPYEWEKEEDGGE' A
#
# COMPACT_ATOMS: atom_id res chain seq x y z
N ARG A 1 -27.08 3.00 -3.60
CA ARG A 1 -25.65 3.25 -3.91
C ARG A 1 -24.84 2.34 -2.99
N TYR A 2 -24.40 1.16 -3.47
CA TYR A 2 -23.62 0.22 -2.65
C TYR A 2 -22.25 0.83 -2.38
N PHE A 3 -22.10 1.50 -1.24
CA PHE A 3 -20.81 1.94 -0.75
C PHE A 3 -20.04 0.69 -0.30
N ASN A 4 -19.05 0.28 -1.09
CA ASN A 4 -18.17 -0.81 -0.70
C ASN A 4 -17.36 -0.35 0.53
N PRO A 5 -17.51 -0.97 1.70
CA PRO A 5 -16.82 -0.55 2.93
C PRO A 5 -15.30 -0.53 2.75
N LEU A 6 -14.77 -1.44 1.93
CA LEU A 6 -13.34 -1.53 1.61
C LEU A 6 -12.81 -0.31 0.84
N VAL A 7 -13.65 0.36 0.03
CA VAL A 7 -13.26 1.59 -0.67
C VAL A 7 -13.18 2.76 0.32
N ASN A 8 -14.05 2.77 1.34
CA ASN A 8 -13.99 3.75 2.41
C ASN A 8 -12.78 3.52 3.31
N ASP A 9 -12.45 2.26 3.62
CA ASP A 9 -11.24 1.93 4.38
C ASP A 9 -9.97 2.35 3.62
N LEU A 10 -9.93 2.15 2.31
CA LEU A 10 -8.84 2.66 1.46
C LEU A 10 -8.77 4.19 1.50
N ALA A 11 -9.91 4.88 1.45
CA ALA A 11 -9.95 6.34 1.58
C ALA A 11 -9.45 6.82 2.96
N LEU A 12 -9.79 6.11 4.04
CA LEU A 12 -9.29 6.36 5.40
C LEU A 12 -7.78 6.12 5.52
N LEU A 13 -7.24 5.19 4.73
CA LEU A 13 -5.80 4.92 4.63
C LEU A 13 -5.07 5.89 3.68
N SER A 14 -5.74 6.93 3.18
CA SER A 14 -5.27 7.86 2.13
C SER A 14 -4.71 7.12 0.90
N ALA A 15 -5.23 5.93 0.62
CA ALA A 15 -4.72 5.04 -0.40
C ALA A 15 -5.04 5.56 -1.79
N THR A 16 -4.03 6.00 -2.53
CA THR A 16 -4.20 6.32 -3.95
C THR A 16 -4.35 5.05 -4.80
N PRO A 17 -5.03 5.09 -5.96
CA PRO A 17 -5.07 3.95 -6.88
C PRO A 17 -3.68 3.46 -7.32
N VAL A 18 -2.70 4.37 -7.36
CA VAL A 18 -1.29 4.05 -7.65
C VAL A 18 -0.68 3.20 -6.53
N GLU A 19 -0.86 3.61 -5.29
CA GLU A 19 -0.40 2.86 -4.12
C GLU A 19 -1.05 1.49 -3.98
N VAL A 20 -2.37 1.40 -4.22
CA VAL A 20 -3.08 0.11 -4.20
C VAL A 20 -2.46 -0.84 -5.22
N ARG A 21 -2.18 -0.37 -6.45
CA ARG A 21 -1.52 -1.18 -7.49
C ARG A 21 -0.09 -1.58 -7.12
N ARG A 22 0.68 -0.68 -6.53
CA ARG A 22 2.05 -0.99 -6.04
C ARG A 22 2.00 -2.08 -4.97
N ARG A 23 1.20 -1.88 -3.92
CA ARG A 23 1.07 -2.85 -2.81
C ARG A 23 0.51 -4.19 -3.29
N HIS A 24 -0.40 -4.20 -4.26
CA HIS A 24 -0.86 -5.42 -4.92
C HIS A 24 0.27 -6.16 -5.64
N LYS A 25 1.17 -5.44 -6.31
CA LYS A 25 2.35 -6.03 -6.98
C LYS A 25 3.34 -6.64 -5.98
N HIS A 26 3.54 -6.01 -4.82
CA HIS A 26 4.41 -6.52 -3.75
C HIS A 26 3.76 -7.59 -2.87
N TRP A 27 2.46 -7.84 -3.03
CA TRP A 27 1.75 -8.87 -2.28
C TRP A 27 2.39 -10.26 -2.37
N PRO A 28 2.66 -10.83 -3.56
CA PRO A 28 3.28 -12.16 -3.66
C PRO A 28 4.68 -12.24 -3.06
N GLU A 29 5.39 -11.12 -2.93
CA GLU A 29 6.73 -11.06 -2.32
C GLU A 29 6.66 -11.21 -0.80
N LYS A 30 5.64 -10.61 -0.15
CA LYS A 30 5.44 -10.71 1.31
C LYS A 30 4.59 -11.90 1.73
N PHE A 31 3.64 -12.31 0.89
CA PHE A 31 2.68 -13.37 1.17
C PHE A 31 2.62 -14.37 0.00
N PRO A 32 3.67 -15.18 -0.19
CA PRO A 32 3.70 -16.17 -1.25
C PRO A 32 2.59 -17.21 -1.05
N GLY A 33 1.93 -17.61 -2.14
CA GLY A 33 0.85 -18.59 -2.12
C GLY A 33 -0.49 -18.09 -1.57
N THR A 34 -0.60 -16.82 -1.18
CA THR A 34 -1.86 -16.23 -0.69
C THR A 34 -2.48 -15.34 -1.75
N THR A 35 -3.77 -15.52 -2.04
CA THR A 35 -4.49 -14.65 -2.97
C THR A 35 -4.58 -13.22 -2.45
N CYS A 36 -4.16 -12.26 -3.27
CA CYS A 36 -4.32 -10.85 -2.97
C CYS A 36 -5.79 -10.44 -3.19
N THR A 37 -6.51 -10.15 -2.10
CA THR A 37 -7.84 -9.53 -2.18
C THR A 37 -7.78 -8.10 -1.63
N LEU A 38 -8.73 -7.25 -2.03
CA LEU A 38 -8.81 -5.87 -1.53
C LEU A 38 -8.87 -5.83 0.02
N ARG A 39 -9.58 -6.78 0.64
CA ARG A 39 -9.67 -6.92 2.09
C ARG A 39 -8.32 -7.29 2.71
N SER A 40 -7.58 -8.19 2.08
CA SER A 40 -6.23 -8.57 2.54
C SER A 40 -5.26 -7.39 2.40
N LEU A 41 -5.35 -6.62 1.31
CA LEU A 41 -4.59 -5.40 1.09
C LEU A 41 -4.84 -4.35 2.18
N VAL A 42 -6.11 -4.05 2.48
CA VAL A 42 -6.49 -3.11 3.55
C VAL A 42 -6.00 -3.61 4.91
N LYS A 43 -6.19 -4.91 5.22
CA LYS A 43 -5.78 -5.51 6.50
C LYS A 43 -4.26 -5.45 6.72
N HIS A 44 -3.47 -5.64 5.67
CA HIS A 44 -2.01 -5.66 5.73
C HIS A 44 -1.37 -4.38 5.18
N TRP A 45 -2.14 -3.30 5.07
CA TRP A 45 -1.72 -2.06 4.42
C TRP A 45 -0.45 -1.47 5.02
N GLY A 46 -0.38 -1.40 6.36
CA GLY A 46 0.79 -0.92 7.09
C GLY A 46 2.03 -1.81 6.97
N VAL A 47 1.85 -3.12 6.76
CA VAL A 47 2.96 -4.07 6.57
C VAL A 47 3.55 -3.93 5.17
N LEU A 48 2.70 -3.68 4.17
CA LEU A 48 3.11 -3.37 2.80
C LEU A 48 3.66 -1.94 2.65
N CYS A 49 3.57 -1.12 3.69
CA CYS A 49 4.01 0.27 3.72
C CYS A 49 5.48 0.46 4.16
N ARG A 50 6.15 -0.61 4.59
CA ARG A 50 7.41 -0.51 5.35
C ARG A 50 8.69 -0.69 4.54
N GLU A 51 8.71 -0.24 3.29
CA GLU A 51 9.97 0.19 2.69
C GLU A 51 9.93 1.71 2.60
N PRO A 52 10.66 2.44 3.47
CA PRO A 52 11.10 3.76 3.08
C PRO A 52 11.94 3.53 1.83
N TYR A 53 11.37 3.78 0.66
CA TYR A 53 12.20 3.92 -0.53
C TYR A 53 13.24 4.99 -0.18
N GLU A 54 14.51 4.68 -0.37
CA GLU A 54 15.66 5.56 -0.15
C GLU A 54 15.69 6.75 -1.13
N TRP A 55 14.56 7.44 -1.35
CA TRP A 55 14.51 8.68 -2.14
C TRP A 55 14.51 9.93 -1.25
N GLU A 56 14.58 9.79 0.08
CA GLU A 56 15.05 10.85 0.99
C GLU A 56 16.58 10.79 1.18
N LYS A 57 17.31 10.38 0.13
CA LYS A 57 18.76 10.50 0.03
C LYS A 57 19.19 11.33 -1.17
N GLU A 58 18.36 12.26 -1.63
CA GLU A 58 18.81 13.40 -2.41
C GLU A 58 17.97 14.60 -1.93
N GLU A 59 18.62 15.73 -1.68
CA GLU A 59 18.08 16.96 -1.09
C GLU A 59 17.97 17.00 0.44
N ASP A 60 19.11 16.94 1.14
CA ASP A 60 19.53 18.03 2.05
C ASP A 60 20.95 17.79 2.58
N GLY A 61 21.82 18.78 2.42
CA GLY A 61 23.22 18.77 2.84
C GLY A 61 24.16 19.14 1.67
N GLY A 62 24.44 20.40 1.37
CA GLY A 62 24.47 21.56 2.26
C GLY A 62 25.88 22.15 2.20
N GLU A 63 25.93 23.44 1.86
CA GLU A 63 27.07 24.38 1.79
C GLU A 63 27.87 24.45 0.47
#